data_AF-A0A6B3EUX9-F1
#
_entry.id   AF-A0A6B3EUX9-F1
#
_cell.length_a   1.000
_cell.length_b   1.000
_cell.length_c   1.000
_cell.angle_alpha   90.00
_cell.angle_beta   90.00
_cell.angle_gamma   90.00
#
_symmetry.space_group_name_H-M   'P 1'
#
loop_
_entity.id
_entity.type
_entity.pdbx_description
1 polymer ?
#
loop_
_entity_poly.entity_id
_entity_poly.type
_entity_poly.pdbx_seq_one_letter_code
_entity_poly.pdbx_strand_id
1 'polypeptide(L)'
;MPELRVVAVSNDGTRLVLKAADNTEYTLAIDERLRAAVRGDRPRLGQIEIEVESHLRPRDIQARIRAGASAEEVAQLAGIPVDRVRRFEGPVLAERAF
;
A
#
# COMPACT_ATOMS: atom_id res chain seq x y z
N MET A 1 21.34 -7.00 -8.91
CA MET A 1 21.23 -5.92 -7.89
C MET A 1 22.25 -6.22 -6.81
N PRO A 2 23.00 -5.23 -6.30
CA PRO A 2 23.94 -5.47 -5.20
C PRO A 2 23.18 -5.88 -3.93
N GLU A 3 23.76 -6.79 -3.15
CA GLU A 3 23.19 -7.20 -1.86
C GLU A 3 23.54 -6.21 -0.76
N LEU A 4 22.57 -5.94 0.11
CA LEU A 4 22.76 -5.14 1.33
C LEU A 4 22.78 -6.07 2.54
N ARG A 5 23.67 -5.79 3.49
CA ARG A 5 23.73 -6.49 4.78
C ARG A 5 23.27 -5.58 5.90
N VAL A 6 22.48 -6.11 6.84
CA VAL A 6 22.14 -5.42 8.08
C VAL A 6 23.38 -5.40 8.97
N VAL A 7 23.83 -4.22 9.39
CA VAL A 7 25.01 -4.07 10.25
C VAL A 7 24.66 -3.53 11.64
N ALA A 8 23.55 -2.79 11.76
CA ALA A 8 23.06 -2.30 13.04
C ALA A 8 21.55 -1.99 13.00
N VAL A 9 20.99 -1.76 14.18
CA VAL A 9 19.68 -1.14 14.39
C VAL A 9 19.93 0.17 15.14
N SER A 10 19.19 1.23 14.81
CA SER A 10 19.29 2.51 15.52
C SER A 10 18.91 2.35 17.00
N ASN A 11 19.43 3.22 17.86
CA ASN A 11 19.20 3.14 19.31
C ASN A 11 17.72 3.20 19.72
N ASP A 12 16.90 3.92 18.95
CA ASP A 12 15.46 4.02 19.15
C ASP A 12 14.68 2.83 18.58
N GLY A 13 15.36 1.89 17.90
CA GLY A 13 14.75 0.72 17.28
C GLY A 13 13.89 1.03 16.05
N THR A 14 13.99 2.23 15.47
CA THR A 14 13.12 2.66 14.36
C THR A 14 13.73 2.47 12.98
N ARG A 15 15.04 2.22 12.88
CA ARG A 15 15.77 2.12 11.61
C ARG A 15 16.79 0.98 11.61
N LEU A 16 16.95 0.35 10.45
CA LEU A 16 18.09 -0.52 10.14
C LEU A 16 19.19 0.30 9.49
N VAL A 17 20.44 0.00 9.86
CA VAL A 17 21.63 0.42 9.13
C VAL A 17 22.05 -0.73 8.23
N LEU A 18 22.13 -0.45 6.94
CA LEU A 18 22.46 -1.39 5.89
C LEU A 18 23.79 -0.99 5.25
N LYS A 19 24.60 -1.97 4.85
CA LYS A 19 25.88 -1.73 4.18
C LYS A 19 25.95 -2.49 2.86
N ALA A 20 26.35 -1.80 1.81
CA ALA A 20 26.62 -2.37 0.49
C ALA A 20 28.04 -2.96 0.41
N ALA A 21 28.34 -3.67 -0.67
CA ALA A 21 29.65 -4.29 -0.91
C ALA A 21 30.79 -3.25 -1.06
N ASP A 22 30.47 -2.05 -1.52
CA ASP A 22 31.40 -0.91 -1.63
C ASP A 22 31.57 -0.13 -0.32
N ASN A 23 31.05 -0.67 0.79
CA ASN A 23 30.99 -0.05 2.12
C ASN A 23 30.08 1.18 2.24
N THR A 24 29.27 1.52 1.23
CA THR A 24 28.26 2.58 1.35
C THR A 24 27.20 2.21 2.38
N GLU A 25 26.86 3.14 3.27
CA GLU A 25 25.84 2.96 4.30
C GLU A 25 24.48 3.55 3.87
N TYR A 26 23.43 2.79 4.15
CA TYR A 26 22.03 3.18 3.91
C TYR A 26 21.23 3.00 5.19
N THR A 27 20.21 3.83 5.37
CA THR A 27 19.25 3.65 6.47
C THR A 27 17.88 3.29 5.91
N LEU A 28 17.22 2.33 6.55
CA LEU A 28 15.87 1.88 6.19
C LEU A 28 14.96 1.98 7.41
N ALA A 29 13.83 2.65 7.28
CA ALA A 29 12.85 2.72 8.36
C ALA A 29 12.20 1.35 8.60
N ILE A 30 12.00 1.01 9.87
CA ILE A 30 11.27 -0.18 10.30
C ILE A 30 9.78 0.19 10.36
N ASP A 31 9.18 0.28 9.17
CA ASP A 31 7.76 0.53 9.01
C ASP A 31 6.95 -0.78 8.93
N GLU A 32 5.63 -0.66 8.83
CA GLU A 32 4.77 -1.84 8.75
C GLU A 32 5.01 -2.67 7.48
N ARG A 33 5.47 -2.03 6.39
CA ARG A 33 5.79 -2.71 5.14
C ARG A 33 6.99 -3.63 5.32
N LEU A 34 8.06 -3.14 5.95
CA LEU A 34 9.23 -3.97 6.27
C LEU A 34 8.86 -5.10 7.23
N ARG A 35 8.05 -4.82 8.27
CA ARG A 35 7.59 -5.86 9.21
C ARG A 35 6.75 -6.94 8.53
N ALA A 36 5.86 -6.56 7.61
CA ALA A 36 5.07 -7.50 6.83
C ALA A 36 5.97 -8.35 5.90
N ALA A 37 6.96 -7.74 5.26
CA ALA A 37 7.91 -8.44 4.40
C ALA A 37 8.74 -9.48 5.15
N VAL A 38 9.29 -9.12 6.32
CA VAL A 38 10.08 -10.03 7.15
C VAL A 38 9.25 -11.20 7.68
N ARG A 39 7.97 -10.97 8.03
CA ARG A 39 7.03 -12.03 8.46
C ARG A 39 6.55 -12.92 7.31
N GLY A 40 6.83 -12.59 6.06
CA GLY A 40 6.34 -13.30 4.89
C GLY A 40 4.84 -13.08 4.61
N ASP A 41 4.26 -12.01 5.13
CA ASP A 41 2.83 -11.69 4.99
C ASP A 41 2.52 -11.04 3.63
N ARG A 42 2.51 -11.88 2.58
CA ARG A 42 2.27 -11.45 1.19
C ARG A 42 0.91 -10.75 0.98
N PRO A 43 -0.22 -11.23 1.55
CA PRO A 43 -1.49 -10.51 1.44
C PRO A 43 -1.42 -9.10 2.04
N ARG A 44 -0.75 -8.94 3.19
CA ARG A 44 -0.61 -7.64 3.84
C ARG A 44 0.27 -6.68 3.06
N LEU A 45 1.35 -7.17 2.45
CA LEU A 45 2.17 -6.38 1.53
C LEU A 45 1.36 -5.84 0.35
N GLY A 46 0.55 -6.69 -0.29
CA GLY A 46 -0.32 -6.26 -1.40
C GLY A 46 -1.34 -5.20 -0.98
N GLN A 47 -1.90 -5.31 0.24
CA GLN A 47 -2.78 -4.26 0.77
C GLN A 47 -2.06 -2.94 1.01
N ILE A 48 -0.86 -2.97 1.61
CA ILE A 48 -0.06 -1.76 1.84
C ILE A 48 0.34 -1.10 0.52
N GLU A 49 0.69 -1.88 -0.50
CA GLU A 49 0.95 -1.38 -1.87
C GLU A 49 -0.28 -0.69 -2.45
N ILE A 50 -1.46 -1.30 -2.31
CA ILE A 50 -2.70 -0.67 -2.74
C ILE A 50 -2.94 0.64 -1.97
N GLU A 51 -2.77 0.67 -0.65
CA GLU A 51 -2.95 1.87 0.18
C GLU A 51 -1.97 3.01 -0.17
N VAL A 52 -0.73 2.69 -0.56
CA VAL A 52 0.27 3.71 -0.97
C VAL A 52 -0.01 4.22 -2.37
N GLU A 53 -0.47 3.36 -3.28
CA GLU A 53 -0.83 3.75 -4.65
C GLU A 53 -2.17 4.48 -4.75
N SER A 54 -3.10 4.21 -3.82
CA SER A 54 -4.41 4.85 -3.80
C SER A 54 -4.47 5.87 -2.66
N HIS A 55 -4.57 7.16 -2.98
CA HIS A 55 -4.94 8.18 -1.99
C HIS A 55 -6.33 7.93 -1.36
N LEU A 56 -7.11 6.96 -1.87
CA LEU A 56 -8.40 6.52 -1.34
C LEU A 56 -8.40 5.02 -1.02
N ARG A 57 -8.72 4.68 0.22
CA ARG A 57 -8.83 3.27 0.66
C ARG A 57 -10.05 2.61 -0.01
N PRO A 58 -10.09 1.27 -0.18
CA PRO A 58 -11.24 0.57 -0.78
C PRO A 58 -12.60 0.90 -0.13
N ARG A 59 -12.64 1.03 1.20
CA ARG A 59 -13.84 1.46 1.94
C ARG A 59 -14.30 2.87 1.56
N ASP A 60 -13.35 3.77 1.31
CA ASP A 60 -13.62 5.16 0.95
C ASP A 60 -14.06 5.30 -0.51
N ILE A 61 -13.56 4.40 -1.38
CA ILE A 61 -14.05 4.23 -2.76
C ILE A 61 -15.52 3.79 -2.72
N GLN A 62 -15.84 2.72 -1.98
CA GLN A 62 -17.22 2.23 -1.84
C GLN A 62 -18.17 3.25 -1.22
N ALA A 63 -17.72 4.00 -0.20
CA ALA A 63 -18.53 5.05 0.43
C ALA A 63 -18.91 6.15 -0.56
N ARG A 64 -17.96 6.59 -1.41
CA ARG A 64 -18.22 7.60 -2.44
C ARG A 64 -19.17 7.10 -3.54
N ILE A 65 -18.99 5.86 -3.99
CA ILE A 65 -19.90 5.24 -4.97
C ILE A 65 -21.32 5.11 -4.39
N ARG A 66 -21.46 4.71 -3.13
CA ARG A 66 -22.76 4.69 -2.44
C ARG A 66 -23.38 6.09 -2.31
N ALA A 67 -22.56 7.11 -2.10
CA ALA A 67 -22.99 8.51 -2.06
C ALA A 67 -23.35 9.11 -3.44
N GLY A 68 -23.22 8.32 -4.52
CA GLY A 68 -23.65 8.71 -5.87
C GLY A 68 -22.52 9.16 -6.81
N ALA A 69 -21.25 9.12 -6.37
CA ALA A 69 -20.13 9.41 -7.26
C ALA A 69 -19.93 8.28 -8.29
N SER A 70 -19.65 8.66 -9.53
CA SER A 70 -19.25 7.73 -10.59
C SER A 70 -17.84 7.17 -10.37
N ALA A 71 -17.53 6.02 -10.96
CA ALA A 71 -16.19 5.45 -10.89
C ALA A 71 -15.15 6.37 -11.53
N GLU A 72 -15.52 7.11 -12.56
CA GLU A 72 -14.69 8.10 -13.24
C GLU A 72 -14.31 9.26 -12.31
N GLU A 73 -15.27 9.80 -11.54
CA GLU A 73 -15.01 10.86 -10.56
C GLU A 73 -14.13 10.38 -9.41
N VAL A 74 -14.38 9.16 -8.92
CA VAL A 74 -13.57 8.56 -7.85
C VAL A 74 -12.15 8.24 -8.35
N ALA A 75 -12.00 7.79 -9.59
CA ALA A 75 -10.72 7.52 -10.22
C ALA A 75 -9.87 8.80 -10.37
N GLN A 76 -10.49 9.87 -10.86
CA GLN A 76 -9.84 11.18 -10.95
C GLN A 76 -9.41 11.69 -9.57
N LEU A 77 -10.27 11.58 -8.55
CA LEU A 77 -9.97 12.05 -7.21
C LEU A 77 -8.88 11.21 -6.51
N ALA A 78 -8.82 9.91 -6.77
CA ALA A 78 -7.83 9.01 -6.20
C ALA A 78 -6.49 8.97 -6.98
N GLY A 79 -6.46 9.52 -8.20
CA GLY A 79 -5.30 9.43 -9.08
C GLY A 79 -5.02 8.00 -9.56
N ILE A 80 -6.04 7.15 -9.67
CA ILE A 80 -5.91 5.74 -10.07
C ILE A 80 -6.72 5.45 -11.34
N PRO A 81 -6.38 4.40 -12.12
CA PRO A 81 -7.14 4.03 -13.31
C PRO A 81 -8.60 3.68 -12.99
N VAL A 82 -9.53 4.08 -13.86
CA VAL A 82 -10.98 3.81 -13.69
C VAL A 82 -11.31 2.32 -13.60
N ASP A 83 -10.58 1.47 -14.33
CA ASP A 83 -10.75 0.00 -14.26
C ASP A 83 -10.44 -0.56 -12.87
N ARG A 84 -9.59 0.10 -12.09
CA ARG A 84 -9.31 -0.25 -10.69
C ARG A 84 -10.50 0.09 -9.80
N VAL A 85 -11.16 1.23 -10.04
CA VAL A 85 -12.34 1.68 -9.29
C VAL A 85 -13.55 0.78 -9.58
N ARG A 86 -13.76 0.41 -10.86
CA ARG A 86 -14.87 -0.45 -11.29
C ARG A 86 -14.88 -1.83 -10.62
N ARG A 87 -13.71 -2.36 -10.22
CA ARG A 87 -13.64 -3.62 -9.43
C ARG A 87 -14.32 -3.52 -8.07
N PHE A 88 -14.46 -2.32 -7.51
CA PHE A 88 -15.15 -2.07 -6.25
C PHE A 88 -16.64 -1.78 -6.41
N GLU A 89 -17.17 -1.74 -7.64
CA GLU A 89 -18.61 -1.61 -7.91
C GLU A 89 -19.37 -2.92 -7.65
N GLY A 90 -18.72 -4.07 -7.84
CA GLY A 90 -19.33 -5.41 -7.67
C GLY A 90 -20.05 -5.60 -6.32
N PRO A 91 -19.42 -5.24 -5.18
CA PRO A 91 -20.07 -5.27 -3.86
C PRO A 91 -21.27 -4.31 -3.73
N VAL A 92 -21.22 -3.13 -4.38
CA VAL A 92 -22.28 -2.11 -4.29
C VAL A 92 -23.50 -2.51 -5.13
N LEU A 93 -23.29 -3.18 -6.26
CA LEU A 93 -24.37 -3.71 -7.09
C LEU A 93 -25.11 -4.87 -6.41
N ALA A 94 -24.40 -5.71 -5.64
CA ALA A 94 -25.01 -6.77 -4.84
C ALA A 94 -25.90 -6.23 -3.72
N GLU A 95 -25.58 -5.07 -3.15
CA GLU A 95 -26.38 -4.40 -2.11
C GLU A 95 -27.66 -3.73 -2.64
N ARG A 96 -27.73 -3.36 -3.94
CA ARG A 96 -28.90 -2.72 -4.56
C ARG A 96 -29.94 -3.72 -5.10
N ALA A 97 -29.60 -5.01 -5.12
CA ALA A 97 -30.48 -6.08 -5.60
C ALA A 97 -31.37 -6.67 -4.49
N PHE A 98 -31.32 -6.12 -3.27
CA PHE A 98 -32.11 -6.50 -2.11
C PHE A 98 -32.83 -5.29 -1.52
#